data_AF-A0A1C2DCZ3-F1
#
_entry.id   AF-A0A1C2DCZ3-F1
#
_cell.length_a   1.000
_cell.length_b   1.000
_cell.length_c   1.000
_cell.angle_alpha   90.00
_cell.angle_beta   90.00
_cell.angle_gamma   90.00
#
_symmetry.space_group_name_H-M   'P 1'
#
loop_
_entity.id
_entity.type
_entity.pdbx_description
1 polymer ?
#
loop_
_entity_poly.entity_id
_entity_poly.type
_entity_poly.pdbx_seq_one_letter_code
_entity_poly.pdbx_strand_id
1 'polypeptide(L)'
;MIEIHAHDVAVFENGWKVATVTRSGALKLPAKDGPVEVPFQVGDAVLVGAGGSIIVAPLSFDGATDIARKVIECDPRTLTDGHSLRALATAVIGFATQIVAPVKENA
;
A
#
# COMPACT_ATOMS: atom_id res chain seq x y z
N MET A 1 7.90 7.17 17.30
CA MET A 1 6.85 6.27 16.78
C MET A 1 6.10 7.06 15.73
N ILE A 2 6.00 6.55 14.49
CA ILE A 2 5.28 7.25 13.42
C ILE A 2 3.88 6.66 13.41
N GLU A 3 2.88 7.51 13.60
CA GLU A 3 1.48 7.13 13.62
C GLU A 3 0.90 7.33 12.22
N ILE A 4 0.43 6.24 11.61
CA ILE A 4 -0.31 6.30 10.35
C ILE A 4 -1.79 6.32 10.71
N HIS A 5 -2.45 7.44 10.40
CA HIS A 5 -3.90 7.50 10.48
C HIS A 5 -4.47 6.84 9.23
N ALA A 6 -5.25 5.78 9.43
CA ALA A 6 -5.85 5.01 8.36
C ALA A 6 -7.25 4.53 8.75
N HIS A 7 -8.07 4.25 7.74
CA HIS A 7 -9.38 3.62 7.87
C HIS A 7 -9.28 2.18 7.39
N ASP A 8 -9.77 1.24 8.20
CA ASP A 8 -9.75 -0.18 7.86
C ASP A 8 -10.70 -0.46 6.69
N VAL A 9 -10.17 -1.08 5.64
CA VAL A 9 -10.90 -1.45 4.41
C VAL A 9 -11.39 -2.89 4.48
N ALA A 10 -10.51 -3.79 4.93
CA ALA A 10 -10.79 -5.20 5.05
C ALA A 10 -10.01 -5.78 6.23
N VAL A 11 -10.65 -6.64 7.01
CA VAL A 11 -10.05 -7.35 8.15
C VAL A 11 -10.16 -8.84 7.88
N PHE A 12 -9.05 -9.56 8.08
CA PHE A 12 -8.94 -11.00 7.80
C PHE A 12 -8.91 -11.82 9.08
N GLU A 13 -9.21 -13.12 8.96
CA GLU A 13 -9.28 -14.05 10.09
C GLU A 13 -7.98 -14.20 10.89
N ASN A 14 -6.83 -14.01 10.22
CA ASN A 14 -5.51 -14.00 10.87
C ASN A 14 -5.20 -12.70 11.63
N GLY A 15 -6.18 -11.81 11.75
CA GLY A 15 -6.08 -10.50 12.40
C GLY A 15 -5.38 -9.43 11.57
N TRP A 16 -4.97 -9.74 10.34
CA TRP A 16 -4.40 -8.73 9.45
C TRP A 16 -5.51 -7.85 8.89
N LYS A 17 -5.13 -6.67 8.41
CA LYS A 17 -6.06 -5.75 7.78
C LYS A 17 -5.41 -4.92 6.69
N VAL A 18 -6.15 -4.71 5.60
CA VAL A 18 -5.86 -3.66 4.64
C VAL A 18 -6.56 -2.40 5.12
N ALA A 19 -5.86 -1.27 5.09
CA ALA A 19 -6.39 0.03 5.44
C ALA A 19 -5.99 1.07 4.38
N THR A 20 -6.72 2.17 4.34
CA THR A 20 -6.43 3.33 3.49
C THR A 20 -6.01 4.50 4.36
N VAL A 21 -4.90 5.13 4.01
CA VAL A 21 -4.38 6.31 4.73
C VAL A 21 -5.39 7.45 4.66
N THR A 22 -5.66 8.08 5.81
CA THR A 22 -6.59 9.21 5.96
C THR A 22 -5.88 10.53 6.25
N ARG A 23 -4.58 10.51 6.53
CA ARG A 23 -3.74 11.71 6.71
C ARG A 23 -2.36 11.48 6.10
N SER A 24 -1.93 12.39 5.23
CA SER A 24 -0.57 12.35 4.66
C SER A 24 0.50 12.52 5.75
N GLY A 25 1.68 11.96 5.49
CA GLY A 25 2.81 12.00 6.43
C GLY A 25 4.08 11.44 5.80
N ALA A 26 5.03 11.03 6.64
CA ALA A 26 6.25 10.38 6.19
C ALA A 26 6.66 9.26 7.16
N LEU A 27 7.15 8.15 6.61
CA LEU A 27 7.75 7.04 7.34
C LEU A 27 9.27 7.15 7.32
N LYS A 28 9.91 6.93 8.47
CA LYS A 28 11.35 6.75 8.55
C LYS A 28 11.66 5.27 8.39
N LEU A 29 12.21 4.90 7.24
CA LEU A 29 12.64 3.54 6.95
C LEU A 29 14.16 3.44 7.15
N PRO A 30 14.66 2.35 7.75
CA PRO A 30 16.09 2.10 7.80
C PRO A 30 16.63 1.85 6.39
N ALA A 31 17.68 2.58 5.98
CA ALA A 31 18.41 2.31 4.75
C ALA A 31 19.92 2.21 5.04
N LYS A 32 20.68 1.72 4.06
CA LYS A 32 22.13 1.48 4.20
C LYS A 32 22.92 2.74 4.58
N ASP A 33 22.54 3.89 4.01
CA ASP A 33 23.21 5.18 4.20
C ASP A 33 22.58 6.04 5.31
N GLY A 34 21.69 5.45 6.11
CA GLY A 34 20.94 6.13 7.16
C GLY A 34 19.42 6.03 6.97
N PRO A 35 18.61 6.46 7.94
CA PRO A 35 17.16 6.45 7.81
C PRO A 35 16.71 7.37 6.67
N VAL A 36 15.84 6.86 5.80
CA VAL A 36 15.22 7.64 4.71
C VAL A 36 13.77 7.96 5.09
N GLU A 37 13.37 9.20 4.88
CA GLU A 37 11.97 9.60 4.97
C GLU A 37 11.24 9.29 3.66
N VAL A 38 10.26 8.41 3.74
CA VAL A 38 9.38 8.03 2.63
C VAL A 38 8.02 8.69 2.84
N PRO A 39 7.62 9.66 2.01
CA PRO A 39 6.32 10.31 2.14
C PRO A 39 5.21 9.34 1.77
N PHE A 40 4.04 9.54 2.38
CA PHE A 40 2.80 8.85 2.04
C PHE A 40 1.63 9.82 2.03
N GLN A 41 0.62 9.53 1.23
CA GLN A 41 -0.52 10.40 0.97
C GLN A 41 -1.84 9.78 1.42
N VAL A 42 -2.85 10.63 1.63
CA VAL A 42 -4.23 10.19 1.76
C VAL A 42 -4.62 9.37 0.53
N GLY A 43 -5.24 8.21 0.75
CA GLY A 43 -5.60 7.27 -0.31
C GLY A 43 -4.59 6.13 -0.52
N ASP A 44 -3.37 6.25 0.00
CA ASP A 44 -2.41 5.14 -0.08
C ASP A 44 -2.92 3.92 0.68
N ALA A 45 -2.69 2.73 0.14
CA ALA A 45 -3.10 1.46 0.74
C ALA A 45 -1.99 0.90 1.63
N VAL A 46 -2.34 0.38 2.81
CA VAL A 46 -1.37 -0.17 3.78
C VAL A 46 -1.85 -1.53 4.28
N LEU A 47 -0.91 -2.46 4.51
CA LEU A 47 -1.20 -3.75 5.15
C LEU A 47 -0.65 -3.76 6.57
N VAL A 48 -1.53 -4.01 7.53
CA VAL A 48 -1.23 -4.03 8.96
C VAL A 48 -1.45 -5.43 9.50
N GLY A 49 -0.46 -5.97 10.21
CA GLY A 49 -0.54 -7.26 10.88
C GLY A 49 -1.34 -7.21 12.17
N ALA A 50 -1.66 -8.38 12.74
CA ALA A 50 -2.49 -8.51 13.94
C ALA A 50 -1.97 -7.74 15.18
N GLY A 51 -0.66 -7.53 15.27
CA GLY A 51 -0.03 -6.75 16.34
C GLY A 51 0.08 -5.24 16.07
N GLY A 52 -0.58 -4.73 15.02
CA GLY A 52 -0.45 -3.33 14.59
C GLY A 52 0.85 -3.03 13.84
N SER A 53 1.65 -4.04 13.49
CA SER A 53 2.87 -3.87 12.71
C SER A 53 2.56 -3.60 11.24
N ILE A 54 3.30 -2.67 10.63
CA ILE A 54 3.21 -2.41 9.19
C ILE A 54 3.92 -3.56 8.46
N ILE A 55 3.18 -4.31 7.64
CA ILE A 55 3.69 -5.41 6.82
C ILE A 55 4.03 -4.92 5.41
N VAL A 56 3.18 -4.06 4.87
CA VAL A 56 3.41 -3.31 3.62
C VAL A 56 3.24 -1.84 3.98
N ALA A 57 4.29 -1.04 3.75
CA ALA A 57 4.23 0.41 3.94
C ALA A 57 3.17 1.03 3.02
N PRO A 58 2.63 2.22 3.32
CA PRO A 58 1.70 2.92 2.45
C PRO A 58 2.17 2.89 1.00
N LEU A 59 1.33 2.30 0.16
CA LEU A 59 1.57 2.02 -1.24
C LEU A 59 0.66 2.94 -2.04
N SER A 60 1.28 3.81 -2.83
CA SER A 60 0.56 4.67 -3.77
C SER A 60 0.02 3.89 -4.96
N PHE A 61 -0.97 4.45 -5.65
CA PHE A 61 -1.52 3.85 -6.86
C PHE A 61 -0.47 3.67 -7.96
N ASP A 62 0.43 4.65 -8.11
CA ASP A 62 1.55 4.56 -9.06
C ASP A 62 2.50 3.41 -8.71
N GLY A 63 2.88 3.30 -7.43
CA GLY A 63 3.73 2.20 -6.96
C GLY A 63 3.07 0.82 -7.14
N ALA A 64 1.75 0.74 -6.90
CA ALA A 64 0.99 -0.46 -7.18
C ALA A 64 0.93 -0.81 -8.67
N THR A 65 0.78 0.20 -9.53
CA THR A 65 0.77 0.04 -10.99
C THR A 65 2.11 -0.49 -11.50
N ASP A 66 3.22 -0.02 -10.94
CA ASP A 66 4.56 -0.51 -11.26
C ASP A 66 4.74 -1.99 -10.88
N ILE A 67 4.23 -2.41 -9.72
CA ILE A 67 4.24 -3.82 -9.29
C ILE A 67 3.37 -4.66 -10.23
N ALA A 68 2.16 -4.20 -10.52
CA ALA A 68 1.23 -4.89 -11.42
C ALA A 68 1.84 -5.05 -12.83
N ARG A 69 2.47 -4.00 -13.37
CA ARG A 69 3.19 -4.06 -14.65
C ARG A 69 4.27 -5.14 -14.64
N LYS A 70 5.13 -5.16 -13.61
CA LYS A 70 6.19 -6.17 -13.48
C LYS A 70 5.64 -7.59 -13.40
N VAL A 71 4.50 -7.80 -12.75
CA VAL A 71 3.81 -9.09 -12.72
C VAL A 71 3.30 -9.49 -14.11
N ILE A 72 2.67 -8.56 -14.84
CA ILE A 72 2.19 -8.78 -16.22
C ILE A 72 3.35 -9.10 -17.17
N GLU A 73 4.47 -8.40 -17.01
CA GLU A 73 5.69 -8.60 -17.79
C GLU A 73 6.49 -9.85 -17.37
N CYS A 74 5.96 -10.64 -16.42
CA CYS A 74 6.56 -11.85 -15.89
C CYS A 74 7.97 -11.64 -15.30
N ASP A 75 8.22 -10.51 -14.63
CA ASP A 75 9.47 -10.29 -13.91
C ASP A 75 9.69 -11.40 -12.85
N PRO A 76 10.75 -12.21 -12.96
CA PRO A 76 10.93 -13.40 -12.12
C PRO A 76 11.05 -13.07 -10.63
N ARG A 77 11.59 -11.90 -10.30
CA ARG A 77 11.77 -11.46 -8.91
C ARG A 77 10.45 -11.06 -8.28
N THR A 78 9.66 -10.26 -8.99
CA THR A 78 8.35 -9.79 -8.51
C THR A 78 7.35 -10.93 -8.34
N LEU A 79 7.39 -11.95 -9.21
CA LEU A 79 6.49 -13.11 -9.13
C LEU A 79 6.78 -14.04 -7.94
N THR A 80 8.04 -14.12 -7.50
CA THR A 80 8.47 -15.04 -6.45
C THR A 80 8.65 -14.36 -5.10
N ASP A 81 8.78 -13.04 -5.08
CA ASP A 81 8.88 -12.26 -3.86
C ASP A 81 7.53 -12.13 -3.14
N GLY A 82 7.41 -12.84 -2.02
CA GLY A 82 6.21 -12.80 -1.19
C GLY A 82 5.87 -11.39 -0.67
N HIS A 83 6.85 -10.48 -0.55
CA HIS A 83 6.55 -9.09 -0.20
C HIS A 83 5.84 -8.36 -1.34
N SER A 84 6.37 -8.46 -2.56
CA SER A 84 5.74 -7.92 -3.78
C SER A 84 4.32 -8.44 -4.00
N LEU A 85 4.08 -9.74 -3.80
CA LEU A 85 2.74 -10.32 -3.92
C LEU A 85 1.77 -9.79 -2.86
N ARG A 86 2.23 -9.62 -1.61
CA ARG A 86 1.42 -8.99 -0.56
C ARG A 86 1.13 -7.52 -0.87
N ALA A 87 2.11 -6.79 -1.40
CA ALA A 87 1.91 -5.40 -1.82
C ALA A 87 0.86 -5.30 -2.94
N LEU A 88 0.91 -6.19 -3.94
CA LEU A 88 -0.11 -6.26 -4.97
C LEU A 88 -1.50 -6.60 -4.42
N ALA A 89 -1.62 -7.60 -3.54
CA ALA A 89 -2.89 -7.95 -2.91
C ALA A 89 -3.46 -6.78 -2.08
N THR A 90 -2.58 -6.06 -1.37
CA THR A 90 -2.93 -4.85 -0.61
C THR A 90 -3.48 -3.77 -1.53
N ALA A 91 -2.84 -3.54 -2.68
CA ALA A 91 -3.30 -2.58 -3.68
C ALA A 91 -4.67 -2.96 -4.25
N VAL A 92 -4.86 -4.22 -4.67
CA VAL A 92 -6.12 -4.68 -5.24
C VAL A 92 -7.28 -4.45 -4.28
N ILE A 93 -7.11 -4.83 -3.01
CA ILE A 93 -8.16 -4.66 -2.00
C ILE A 93 -8.33 -3.19 -1.62
N GLY A 94 -7.23 -2.49 -1.38
CA GLY A 94 -7.23 -1.11 -0.89
C GLY A 94 -7.75 -0.08 -1.90
N PHE A 95 -7.50 -0.29 -3.20
CA PHE A 95 -7.98 0.61 -4.24
C PHE A 95 -9.35 0.21 -4.80
N ALA A 96 -9.73 -1.07 -4.80
CA ALA A 96 -11.06 -1.48 -5.25
C ALA A 96 -12.20 -0.91 -4.39
N THR A 97 -11.91 -0.59 -3.13
CA THR A 97 -12.87 0.02 -2.20
C THR A 97 -12.87 1.55 -2.21
N GLN A 98 -11.89 2.16 -2.89
CA GLN A 98 -11.88 3.60 -3.08
C GLN A 98 -12.83 3.92 -4.23
N ILE A 99 -13.88 4.66 -3.95
CA ILE A 99 -14.84 5.09 -4.97
C ILE A 99 -14.08 6.00 -5.96
N VAL A 100 -13.76 5.46 -7.13
CA VAL A 100 -13.34 6.27 -8.28
C VAL A 100 -14.56 7.04 -8.73
N ALA A 101 -14.69 8.30 -8.33
CA ALA A 101 -15.59 9.20 -9.01
C ALA A 101 -15.10 9.32 -10.46
N PRO A 102 -15.91 8.98 -11.48
CA PRO A 102 -15.50 9.19 -12.87
C PRO A 102 -15.21 10.67 -13.05
N VAL A 103 -14.03 10.98 -13.60
CA VAL A 103 -13.69 12.32 -14.06
C VAL A 103 -14.79 12.72 -15.04
N LYS A 104 -15.60 13.73 -14.68
CA LYS A 104 -16.43 14.41 -15.66
C LYS A 104 -15.48 15.13 -16.59
N GLU A 105 -15.20 14.52 -17.74
CA GLU A 105 -14.65 15.22 -18.89
C GLU A 105 -15.67 16.31 -19.23
N ASN A 106 -15.29 17.57 -19.01
CA ASN A 106 -16.17 18.71 -19.29
C ASN A 106 -16.47 18.71 -20.79
N ALA A 107 -17.76 18.64 -21.11
CA ALA A 107 -18.33 18.75 -22.45
C ALA A 107 -18.09 20.14 -23.07
#